data_AF-A0A496PDF5-F1
#
_entry.id   AF-A0A496PDF5-F1
#
_cell.length_a   1.000
_cell.length_b   1.000
_cell.length_c   1.000
_cell.angle_alpha   90.00
_cell.angle_beta   90.00
_cell.angle_gamma   90.00
#
_symmetry.space_group_name_H-M   'P 1'
#
loop_
_entity.id
_entity.type
_entity.pdbx_description
1 polymer ?
#
loop_
_entity_poly.entity_id
_entity_poly.type
_entity_poly.pdbx_seq_one_letter_code
_entity_poly.pdbx_strand_id
1 'polypeptide(L)'
;MFNFYSELLLRLQKQFVSEHESDFKSIEDLLEAFMTQYNRGDFNNTIEMKLRDLYEAAEEADTNEKSRKLYNEILALCPDEVDAKRELIALELHPSFQIYQLKQLVESLKKPKKIDWNIIETRPYMRCLIDMGMIYLEYNMYNDAIACFTPVFHGDKQDHSGFLVYMMVACCGAANWDRGRKVYQRYLACCDDIQNAFNQAPDIMLPMHMLYILLALQCGESKIAHDVLADLVDEYEDIDWLL
;
A
#
# COMPACT_ATOMS: atom_id res chain seq x y z
N MET A 1 5.63 -2.36 5.40
CA MET A 1 4.31 -2.14 6.06
C MET A 1 3.96 -0.67 5.91
N PHE A 2 2.70 -0.32 5.64
CA PHE A 2 2.27 1.06 5.43
C PHE A 2 2.51 1.91 6.68
N ASN A 3 3.23 3.01 6.52
CA ASN A 3 3.62 3.84 7.66
C ASN A 3 2.46 4.76 8.10
N PHE A 4 1.51 4.22 8.89
CA PHE A 4 0.37 4.94 9.46
C PHE A 4 0.78 6.20 10.23
N TYR A 5 1.99 6.21 10.78
CA TYR A 5 2.55 7.32 11.55
C TYR A 5 2.66 8.60 10.71
N SER A 6 3.06 8.47 9.44
CA SER A 6 3.15 9.61 8.52
C SER A 6 1.78 10.23 8.23
N GLU A 7 0.71 9.43 8.18
CA GLU A 7 -0.64 9.92 7.88
C GLU A 7 -1.30 10.59 9.06
N LEU A 8 -1.12 10.04 10.26
CA LEU A 8 -1.60 10.68 11.49
C LEU A 8 -0.94 12.04 11.69
N LEU A 9 0.36 12.15 11.41
CA LEU A 9 1.06 13.43 11.41
C LEU A 9 0.49 14.41 10.37
N LEU A 10 0.20 13.94 9.16
CA LEU A 10 -0.40 14.78 8.12
C LEU A 10 -1.84 15.22 8.46
N ARG A 11 -2.63 14.36 9.11
CA ARG A 11 -3.97 14.72 9.62
C ARG A 11 -3.85 15.82 10.69
N LEU A 12 -2.93 15.65 11.65
CA LEU A 12 -2.63 16.64 12.68
C LEU A 12 -2.17 17.98 12.06
N GLN A 13 -1.27 17.94 11.08
CA GLN A 13 -0.81 19.13 10.36
C GLN A 13 -1.97 19.82 9.64
N LYS A 14 -2.82 19.08 8.93
CA LYS A 14 -4.01 19.65 8.25
C LYS A 14 -4.96 20.32 9.24
N GLN A 15 -5.19 19.71 10.40
CA GLN A 15 -6.01 20.31 11.45
C GLN A 15 -5.39 21.61 11.95
N PHE A 16 -4.10 21.60 12.29
CA PHE A 16 -3.38 22.78 12.75
C PHE A 16 -3.43 23.92 11.72
N VAL A 17 -3.18 23.61 10.44
CA VAL A 17 -3.29 24.58 9.35
C VAL A 17 -4.70 25.16 9.31
N SER A 18 -5.74 24.32 9.34
CA SER A 18 -7.13 24.78 9.28
C SER A 18 -7.53 25.66 10.48
N GLU A 19 -6.93 25.45 11.65
CA GLU A 19 -7.24 26.21 12.87
C GLU A 19 -6.48 27.54 12.94
N HIS A 20 -5.29 27.62 12.33
CA HIS A 20 -4.36 28.73 12.49
C HIS A 20 -4.01 29.48 11.20
N GLU A 21 -4.57 29.12 10.05
CA GLU A 21 -4.25 29.76 8.76
C GLU A 21 -4.37 31.29 8.80
N SER A 22 -5.37 31.82 9.52
CA SER A 22 -5.58 33.26 9.68
C SER A 22 -4.60 33.97 10.60
N ASP A 23 -3.88 33.22 11.44
CA ASP A 23 -2.99 33.77 12.47
C ASP A 23 -1.59 34.09 11.93
N PHE A 24 -1.24 33.57 10.75
CA PHE A 24 0.08 33.68 10.14
C PHE A 24 0.03 34.43 8.81
N LYS A 25 1.13 35.12 8.47
CA LYS A 25 1.24 35.92 7.24
C LYS A 25 1.72 35.11 6.03
N SER A 26 2.34 33.96 6.27
CA SER A 26 2.88 33.06 5.26
C SER A 26 2.64 31.60 5.68
N ILE A 27 2.64 30.70 4.69
CA ILE A 27 2.53 29.25 4.94
C ILE A 27 3.81 28.75 5.62
N GLU A 28 4.96 29.32 5.26
CA GLU A 28 6.26 28.98 5.83
C GLU A 28 6.30 29.24 7.35
N ASP A 29 5.82 30.41 7.80
CA ASP A 29 5.77 30.76 9.22
C ASP A 29 4.83 29.82 9.99
N LEU A 30 3.70 29.46 9.38
CA LEU A 30 2.73 28.53 9.96
C LEU A 30 3.33 27.13 10.11
N LEU A 31 4.02 26.63 9.08
CA LEU A 31 4.66 25.32 9.09
C LEU A 31 5.82 25.28 10.10
N GLU A 32 6.61 26.35 10.21
CA GLU A 32 7.66 26.46 11.21
C GLU A 32 7.08 26.45 12.64
N ALA A 33 5.97 27.16 12.86
CA ALA A 33 5.26 27.13 14.13
C ALA A 33 4.73 25.73 14.47
N PHE A 34 4.12 25.04 13.51
CA PHE A 34 3.69 23.65 13.67
C PHE A 34 4.85 22.74 14.07
N MET A 35 5.96 22.78 13.32
CA MET A 35 7.13 21.94 13.59
C MET A 35 7.74 22.25 14.96
N THR A 36 7.75 23.52 15.37
CA THR A 36 8.24 23.94 16.69
C THR A 36 7.38 23.35 17.81
N GLN A 37 6.06 23.43 17.70
CA GLN A 37 5.12 22.87 18.68
C GLN A 37 5.20 21.34 18.72
N TYR A 38 5.29 20.70 17.55
CA TYR A 38 5.45 19.26 17.43
C TYR A 38 6.71 18.77 18.13
N ASN A 39 7.86 19.41 17.87
CA ASN A 39 9.14 19.03 18.50
C ASN A 39 9.19 19.29 20.01
N ARG A 40 8.37 20.21 20.53
CA ARG A 40 8.21 20.43 21.98
C ARG A 40 7.30 19.41 22.65
N GLY A 41 6.56 18.62 21.87
CA GLY A 41 5.58 17.66 22.37
C GLY A 41 4.22 18.27 22.70
N ASP A 42 3.92 19.47 22.19
CA ASP A 42 2.67 20.19 22.49
C ASP A 42 1.43 19.41 22.01
N PHE A 43 1.60 18.55 20.99
CA PHE A 43 0.53 17.71 20.45
C PHE A 43 0.40 16.33 21.11
N ASN A 44 1.21 15.97 22.11
CA ASN A 44 1.23 14.60 22.67
C ASN A 44 -0.13 14.13 23.22
N ASN A 45 -1.02 15.05 23.60
CA ASN A 45 -2.35 14.73 24.12
C ASN A 45 -3.46 14.68 23.06
N THR A 46 -3.15 14.99 21.80
CA THR A 46 -4.09 14.95 20.66
C THR A 46 -4.54 13.52 20.36
N ILE A 47 -5.66 13.39 19.65
CA ILE A 47 -6.19 12.08 19.26
C ILE A 47 -5.19 11.40 18.31
N GLU A 48 -4.64 12.13 17.34
CA GLU A 48 -3.71 11.62 16.33
C GLU A 48 -2.46 10.99 16.97
N MET A 49 -1.89 11.64 18.00
CA MET A 49 -0.71 11.12 18.70
C MET A 49 -1.05 9.88 19.53
N LYS A 50 -2.21 9.87 20.20
CA LYS A 50 -2.68 8.67 20.92
C LYS A 50 -2.94 7.49 19.98
N LEU A 51 -3.55 7.76 18.82
CA LEU A 51 -3.77 6.75 17.79
C LEU A 51 -2.44 6.19 17.30
N ARG A 52 -1.45 7.06 17.06
CA ARG A 52 -0.11 6.66 16.61
C ARG A 52 0.51 5.65 17.56
N ASP A 53 0.54 5.99 18.85
CA ASP A 53 1.15 5.14 19.89
C ASP A 53 0.37 3.81 20.04
N LEU A 54 -0.96 3.82 19.88
CA LEU A 54 -1.77 2.58 19.91
C LEU A 54 -1.55 1.70 18.68
N TYR A 55 -1.40 2.28 17.49
CA TYR A 55 -1.08 1.54 16.26
C TYR A 55 0.30 0.88 16.39
N GLU A 56 1.29 1.61 16.91
CA GLU A 56 2.64 1.08 17.16
C GLU A 56 2.60 -0.08 18.15
N ALA A 57 1.92 0.08 19.28
CA ALA A 57 1.73 -1.00 20.23
C ALA A 57 1.00 -2.21 19.61
N ALA A 58 0.05 -1.99 18.69
CA ALA A 58 -0.71 -3.07 18.06
C ALA A 58 0.13 -3.86 17.03
N GLU A 59 1.03 -3.17 16.32
CA GLU A 59 2.01 -3.74 15.39
C GLU A 59 3.09 -4.56 16.13
N GLU A 60 3.56 -4.05 17.28
CA GLU A 60 4.56 -4.72 18.12
C GLU A 60 3.99 -5.83 19.01
N ALA A 61 2.68 -5.98 19.08
CA ALA A 61 2.05 -6.97 19.93
C ALA A 61 2.38 -8.41 19.47
N ASP A 62 2.85 -9.22 20.42
CA ASP A 62 3.26 -10.62 20.22
C ASP A 62 2.10 -11.60 19.96
N THR A 63 0.84 -11.16 20.08
CA THR A 63 -0.34 -12.01 19.91
C THR A 63 -1.50 -11.26 19.28
N ASN A 64 -2.26 -11.96 18.44
CA ASN A 64 -3.49 -11.43 17.83
C ASN A 64 -4.53 -10.97 18.87
N GLU A 65 -4.57 -11.56 20.07
CA GLU A 65 -5.47 -11.12 21.14
C GLU A 65 -5.10 -9.73 21.66
N LYS A 66 -3.81 -9.46 21.84
CA LYS A 66 -3.32 -8.13 22.26
C LYS A 66 -3.53 -7.10 21.16
N SER A 67 -3.17 -7.39 19.91
CA SER A 67 -3.45 -6.49 18.78
C SER A 67 -4.94 -6.18 18.69
N ARG A 68 -5.81 -7.19 18.84
CA ARG A 68 -7.27 -7.00 18.85
C ARG A 68 -7.73 -6.06 19.96
N LYS A 69 -7.19 -6.15 21.17
CA LYS A 69 -7.54 -5.23 22.27
C LYS A 69 -7.15 -3.80 21.92
N LEU A 70 -5.93 -3.60 21.41
CA LEU A 70 -5.41 -2.28 21.04
C LEU A 70 -6.20 -1.63 19.89
N TYR A 71 -6.58 -2.40 18.86
CA TYR A 71 -7.47 -1.87 17.81
C TYR A 71 -8.87 -1.53 18.32
N ASN A 72 -9.41 -2.26 19.29
CA ASN A 72 -10.66 -1.88 19.93
C ASN A 72 -10.53 -0.60 20.78
N GLU A 73 -9.37 -0.36 21.41
CA GLU A 73 -9.08 0.91 22.08
C GLU A 73 -8.99 2.08 21.08
N ILE A 74 -8.37 1.87 19.91
CA ILE A 74 -8.40 2.84 18.81
C ILE A 74 -9.84 3.17 18.41
N LEU A 75 -10.70 2.16 18.23
CA LEU A 75 -12.10 2.39 17.86
C LEU A 75 -12.95 3.00 18.97
N ALA A 76 -12.56 2.84 20.24
CA ALA A 76 -13.20 3.55 21.34
C ALA A 76 -12.88 5.05 21.32
N LEU A 77 -11.68 5.44 20.85
CA LEU A 77 -11.27 6.83 20.68
C LEU A 77 -11.80 7.44 19.38
N CYS A 78 -11.72 6.70 18.28
CA CYS A 78 -12.14 7.11 16.94
C CYS A 78 -12.99 5.98 16.29
N PRO A 79 -14.32 5.97 16.52
CA PRO A 79 -15.19 4.90 16.02
C PRO A 79 -15.22 4.77 14.49
N ASP A 80 -14.86 5.84 13.77
CA ASP A 80 -14.84 5.90 12.31
C ASP A 80 -13.48 5.54 11.70
N GLU A 81 -12.49 5.17 12.51
CA GLU A 81 -11.15 4.82 12.01
C GLU A 81 -11.19 3.54 11.15
N VAL A 82 -11.17 3.73 9.84
CA VAL A 82 -11.31 2.66 8.83
C VAL A 82 -10.14 1.69 8.91
N ASP A 83 -8.93 2.20 9.11
CA ASP A 83 -7.72 1.39 9.16
C ASP A 83 -7.80 0.40 10.35
N ALA A 84 -8.25 0.82 11.54
CA ALA A 84 -8.40 -0.09 12.69
C ALA A 84 -9.48 -1.16 12.46
N LYS A 85 -10.59 -0.81 11.81
CA LYS A 85 -11.62 -1.79 11.40
C LYS A 85 -11.01 -2.83 10.46
N ARG A 86 -10.19 -2.39 9.50
CA ARG A 86 -9.52 -3.26 8.53
C ARG A 86 -8.54 -4.22 9.21
N GLU A 87 -7.70 -3.72 10.11
CA GLU A 87 -6.75 -4.57 10.85
C GLU A 87 -7.49 -5.60 11.74
N LEU A 88 -8.61 -5.24 12.36
CA LEU A 88 -9.43 -6.20 13.10
C LEU A 88 -10.00 -7.32 12.22
N ILE A 89 -10.36 -7.00 10.97
CA ILE A 89 -10.81 -7.97 9.97
C ILE A 89 -9.65 -8.90 9.60
N ALA A 90 -8.44 -8.37 9.38
CA ALA A 90 -7.26 -9.17 9.04
C ALA A 90 -6.90 -10.19 10.13
N LEU A 91 -7.23 -9.91 11.40
CA LEU A 91 -7.06 -10.84 12.52
C LEU A 91 -8.11 -11.98 12.56
N GLU A 92 -9.11 -12.00 11.67
CA GLU A 92 -10.05 -13.12 11.55
C GLU A 92 -9.43 -14.35 10.89
N LEU A 93 -9.96 -15.53 11.20
CA LEU A 93 -9.33 -16.81 10.82
C LEU A 93 -9.58 -17.25 9.38
N HIS A 94 -10.71 -16.87 8.77
CA HIS A 94 -11.08 -17.41 7.46
C HIS A 94 -11.21 -16.31 6.41
N PRO A 95 -10.49 -16.40 5.28
CA PRO A 95 -10.49 -15.34 4.26
C PRO A 95 -11.85 -15.05 3.63
N SER A 96 -12.79 -16.00 3.61
CA SER A 96 -14.15 -15.72 3.15
C SER A 96 -14.93 -14.78 4.10
N PHE A 97 -14.71 -14.88 5.41
CA PHE A 97 -15.31 -13.95 6.38
C PHE A 97 -14.64 -12.58 6.27
N GLN A 98 -13.31 -12.56 6.11
CA GLN A 98 -12.56 -11.32 5.87
C GLN A 98 -13.08 -10.58 4.63
N ILE A 99 -13.23 -11.26 3.50
CA ILE A 99 -13.79 -10.66 2.27
C ILE A 99 -15.20 -10.13 2.49
N TYR A 100 -16.05 -10.88 3.19
CA TYR A 100 -17.43 -10.44 3.46
C TYR A 100 -17.44 -9.14 4.27
N GLN A 101 -16.65 -9.07 5.34
CA GLN A 101 -16.56 -7.89 6.19
C GLN A 101 -15.89 -6.71 5.50
N LEU A 102 -14.83 -6.94 4.71
CA LEU A 102 -14.18 -5.89 3.91
C LEU A 102 -15.16 -5.30 2.88
N LYS A 103 -15.99 -6.12 2.24
CA LYS A 103 -17.05 -5.63 1.35
C LYS A 103 -18.03 -4.73 2.08
N GLN A 104 -18.53 -5.15 3.24
CA GLN A 104 -19.43 -4.34 4.05
C GLN A 104 -18.78 -3.02 4.48
N LEU A 105 -17.50 -3.06 4.87
CA LEU A 105 -16.75 -1.86 5.22
C LEU A 105 -16.68 -0.93 4.01
N VAL A 106 -16.23 -1.39 2.86
CA VAL A 106 -16.13 -0.60 1.61
C VAL A 106 -17.48 0.00 1.20
N GLU A 107 -18.58 -0.76 1.33
CA GLU A 107 -19.93 -0.29 1.03
C GLU A 107 -20.42 0.80 2.00
N SER A 108 -19.98 0.74 3.27
CA SER A 108 -20.28 1.77 4.27
C SER A 108 -19.49 3.07 4.06
N LEU A 109 -18.34 2.99 3.37
CA LEU A 109 -17.52 4.17 3.07
C LEU A 109 -18.16 5.01 1.97
N LYS A 110 -18.12 6.33 2.15
CA LYS A 110 -18.46 7.26 1.07
C LYS A 110 -17.45 7.09 -0.06
N LYS A 111 -17.90 6.53 -1.19
CA LYS A 111 -17.04 6.35 -2.37
C LYS A 111 -16.41 7.68 -2.78
N PRO A 112 -15.06 7.77 -2.85
CA PRO A 112 -14.38 8.99 -3.26
C PRO A 112 -14.81 9.44 -4.66
N LYS A 113 -15.00 10.76 -4.86
CA LYS A 113 -15.25 11.32 -6.20
C LYS A 113 -14.05 11.13 -7.13
N LYS A 114 -12.85 11.21 -6.55
CA LYS A 114 -11.57 10.96 -7.21
C LYS A 114 -10.78 10.02 -6.30
N ILE A 115 -10.29 8.91 -6.86
CA ILE A 115 -9.39 7.99 -6.17
C ILE A 115 -7.97 8.44 -6.55
N ASP A 116 -7.19 8.90 -5.57
CA ASP A 116 -5.86 9.47 -5.78
C ASP A 116 -5.05 9.35 -4.50
N TRP A 117 -3.90 8.66 -4.55
CA TRP A 117 -3.07 8.43 -3.35
C TRP A 117 -2.64 9.72 -2.66
N ASN A 118 -2.52 10.83 -3.38
CA ASN A 118 -2.15 12.11 -2.77
C ASN A 118 -3.27 12.73 -1.93
N ILE A 119 -4.49 12.19 -2.01
CA ILE A 119 -5.63 12.60 -1.18
C ILE A 119 -5.74 11.61 -0.02
N ILE A 120 -5.26 12.02 1.15
CA ILE A 120 -5.17 11.21 2.38
C ILE A 120 -6.50 10.52 2.71
N GLU A 121 -7.61 11.24 2.58
CA GLU A 121 -8.96 10.78 2.91
C GLU A 121 -9.42 9.60 2.02
N THR A 122 -8.75 9.38 0.88
CA THR A 122 -9.07 8.27 -0.04
C THR A 122 -8.23 7.03 0.22
N ARG A 123 -7.12 7.15 0.94
CA ARG A 123 -6.18 6.04 1.17
C ARG A 123 -6.79 4.87 1.92
N PRO A 124 -7.61 5.05 2.98
CA PRO A 124 -8.23 3.92 3.65
C PRO A 124 -9.14 3.12 2.72
N TYR A 125 -9.90 3.80 1.83
CA TYR A 125 -10.72 3.14 0.81
C TYR A 125 -9.85 2.31 -0.16
N MET A 126 -8.73 2.86 -0.63
CA MET A 126 -7.80 2.14 -1.51
C MET A 126 -7.18 0.92 -0.81
N ARG A 127 -6.79 1.05 0.46
CA ARG A 127 -6.24 -0.07 1.24
C ARG A 127 -7.25 -1.21 1.41
N CYS A 128 -8.53 -0.90 1.70
CA CYS A 128 -9.55 -1.94 1.74
C CYS A 128 -9.67 -2.70 0.39
N LEU A 129 -9.55 -2.01 -0.74
CA LEU A 129 -9.51 -2.65 -2.06
C LEU A 129 -8.25 -3.50 -2.26
N ILE A 130 -7.09 -3.02 -1.79
CA ILE A 130 -5.84 -3.79 -1.84
C ILE A 130 -6.00 -5.07 -1.03
N ASP A 131 -6.43 -5.00 0.23
CA ASP A 131 -6.61 -6.17 1.11
C ASP A 131 -7.58 -7.20 0.50
N MET A 132 -8.71 -6.74 -0.05
CA MET A 132 -9.60 -7.62 -0.79
C MET A 132 -8.93 -8.25 -2.00
N GLY A 133 -8.18 -7.48 -2.78
CA GLY A 133 -7.46 -7.97 -3.95
C GLY A 133 -6.38 -8.99 -3.60
N MET A 134 -5.68 -8.79 -2.48
CA MET A 134 -4.68 -9.71 -1.94
C MET A 134 -5.30 -11.05 -1.56
N ILE A 135 -6.40 -11.02 -0.80
CA ILE A 135 -7.12 -12.24 -0.44
C ILE A 135 -7.65 -12.95 -1.69
N TYR A 136 -8.22 -12.23 -2.67
CA TYR A 136 -8.66 -12.87 -3.91
C TYR A 136 -7.50 -13.52 -4.69
N LEU A 137 -6.33 -12.87 -4.70
CA LEU A 137 -5.13 -13.39 -5.35
C LEU A 137 -4.65 -14.69 -4.72
N GLU A 138 -4.59 -14.76 -3.38
CA GLU A 138 -4.19 -15.96 -2.63
C GLU A 138 -5.07 -17.19 -2.96
N TYR A 139 -6.33 -16.95 -3.30
CA TYR A 139 -7.31 -17.98 -3.68
C TYR A 139 -7.44 -18.17 -5.20
N ASN A 140 -6.49 -17.65 -5.99
CA ASN A 140 -6.47 -17.73 -7.45
C ASN A 140 -7.71 -17.15 -8.14
N MET A 141 -8.44 -16.25 -7.45
CA MET A 141 -9.57 -15.51 -8.00
C MET A 141 -9.07 -14.27 -8.75
N TYR A 142 -8.30 -14.51 -9.81
CA TYR A 142 -7.50 -13.48 -10.46
C TYR A 142 -8.32 -12.32 -11.03
N ASN A 143 -9.49 -12.59 -11.62
CA ASN A 143 -10.35 -11.54 -12.16
C ASN A 143 -10.94 -10.64 -11.07
N ASP A 144 -11.31 -11.21 -9.92
CA ASP A 144 -11.80 -10.46 -8.76
C ASP A 144 -10.67 -9.63 -8.13
N ALA A 145 -9.46 -10.19 -8.02
CA ALA A 145 -8.27 -9.47 -7.59
C ALA A 145 -7.98 -8.26 -8.52
N ILE A 146 -7.98 -8.48 -9.84
CA ILE A 146 -7.82 -7.40 -10.83
C ILE A 146 -8.91 -6.34 -10.66
N ALA A 147 -10.17 -6.73 -10.44
CA ALA A 147 -11.27 -5.78 -10.23
C ALA A 147 -11.03 -4.90 -9.00
N CYS A 148 -10.50 -5.46 -7.91
CA CYS A 148 -10.15 -4.73 -6.69
C CYS A 148 -8.94 -3.80 -6.89
N PHE A 149 -7.90 -4.25 -7.59
CA PHE A 149 -6.71 -3.44 -7.85
C PHE A 149 -6.93 -2.35 -8.90
N THR A 150 -7.92 -2.50 -9.79
CA THR A 150 -8.16 -1.56 -10.90
C THR A 150 -8.33 -0.10 -10.47
N PRO A 151 -9.16 0.24 -9.48
CA PRO A 151 -9.32 1.63 -9.05
C PRO A 151 -8.04 2.19 -8.42
N VAL A 152 -7.33 1.36 -7.63
CA VAL A 152 -6.05 1.71 -7.00
C VAL A 152 -4.98 1.96 -8.07
N PHE A 153 -4.93 1.12 -9.10
CA PHE A 153 -4.08 1.35 -10.27
C PHE A 153 -4.34 2.67 -10.95
N HIS A 154 -5.55 3.22 -10.97
CA HIS A 154 -5.72 4.56 -11.55
C HIS A 154 -5.35 5.69 -10.57
N GLY A 155 -5.46 5.44 -9.26
CA GLY A 155 -5.24 6.43 -8.21
C GLY A 155 -3.82 6.54 -7.65
N ASP A 156 -3.03 5.47 -7.67
CA ASP A 156 -1.69 5.43 -7.07
C ASP A 156 -0.58 5.26 -8.10
N LYS A 157 -0.16 6.36 -8.74
CA LYS A 157 0.82 6.37 -9.84
C LYS A 157 2.20 5.85 -9.48
N GLN A 158 2.62 6.02 -8.23
CA GLN A 158 3.98 5.73 -7.78
C GLN A 158 4.10 4.42 -7.01
N ASP A 159 3.02 3.63 -6.93
CA ASP A 159 3.01 2.36 -6.20
C ASP A 159 3.46 2.52 -4.75
N HIS A 160 2.98 3.56 -4.07
CA HIS A 160 3.25 3.79 -2.64
C HIS A 160 2.85 2.58 -1.79
N SER A 161 1.98 1.75 -2.33
CA SER A 161 1.41 0.57 -1.75
C SER A 161 2.11 -0.74 -2.10
N GLY A 162 3.04 -0.76 -3.06
CA GLY A 162 3.65 -1.98 -3.56
C GLY A 162 2.68 -2.99 -4.19
N PHE A 163 1.45 -2.57 -4.54
CA PHE A 163 0.42 -3.51 -5.03
C PHE A 163 0.61 -3.87 -6.51
N LEU A 164 1.43 -3.14 -7.28
CA LEU A 164 1.61 -3.42 -8.71
C LEU A 164 2.13 -4.84 -8.95
N VAL A 165 3.02 -5.34 -8.09
CA VAL A 165 3.50 -6.73 -8.11
C VAL A 165 2.34 -7.71 -8.10
N TYR A 166 1.44 -7.58 -7.12
CA TYR A 166 0.29 -8.47 -6.95
C TYR A 166 -0.72 -8.33 -8.09
N MET A 167 -0.94 -7.11 -8.57
CA MET A 167 -1.78 -6.88 -9.75
C MET A 167 -1.21 -7.56 -11.00
N MET A 168 0.12 -7.61 -11.13
CA MET A 168 0.80 -8.28 -12.24
C MET A 168 0.64 -9.79 -12.17
N VAL A 169 0.84 -10.40 -10.98
CA VAL A 169 0.57 -11.82 -10.74
C VAL A 169 -0.88 -12.15 -11.08
N ALA A 170 -1.84 -11.32 -10.64
CA ALA A 170 -3.24 -11.50 -10.98
C ALA A 170 -3.49 -11.44 -12.50
N CYS A 171 -2.86 -10.50 -13.21
CA CYS A 171 -2.97 -10.42 -14.67
C CYS A 171 -2.41 -11.67 -15.36
N CYS A 172 -1.26 -12.18 -14.93
CA CYS A 172 -0.69 -13.43 -15.46
C CYS A 172 -1.60 -14.63 -15.20
N GLY A 173 -2.09 -14.79 -13.97
CA GLY A 173 -3.01 -15.86 -13.60
C GLY A 173 -4.31 -15.84 -14.40
N ALA A 174 -4.83 -14.63 -14.70
CA ALA A 174 -6.00 -14.45 -15.55
C ALA A 174 -5.72 -14.55 -17.06
N ALA A 175 -4.46 -14.80 -17.47
CA ALA A 175 -3.99 -14.69 -18.86
C ALA A 175 -4.33 -13.34 -19.53
N ASN A 176 -4.36 -12.27 -18.75
CA ASN A 176 -4.61 -10.90 -19.19
C ASN A 176 -3.29 -10.19 -19.52
N TRP A 177 -2.62 -10.67 -20.57
CA TRP A 177 -1.24 -10.33 -20.91
C TRP A 177 -1.05 -8.83 -21.21
N ASP A 178 -1.96 -8.23 -21.99
CA ASP A 178 -1.92 -6.81 -22.33
C ASP A 178 -1.97 -5.90 -21.09
N ARG A 179 -2.78 -6.30 -20.11
CA ARG A 179 -2.89 -5.56 -18.86
C ARG A 179 -1.68 -5.79 -17.97
N GLY A 180 -1.22 -7.03 -17.83
CA GLY A 180 -0.03 -7.37 -17.07
C GLY A 180 1.20 -6.59 -17.55
N ARG A 181 1.36 -6.46 -18.88
CA ARG A 181 2.41 -5.63 -19.47
C ARG A 181 2.34 -4.16 -19.02
N LYS A 182 1.16 -3.53 -19.08
CA LYS A 182 0.98 -2.14 -18.64
C LYS A 182 1.32 -1.96 -17.16
N VAL A 183 1.00 -2.96 -16.34
CA VAL A 183 1.34 -2.96 -14.91
C VAL A 183 2.85 -3.03 -14.72
N TYR A 184 3.54 -3.93 -15.41
CA TYR A 184 5.00 -4.04 -15.35
C TYR A 184 5.72 -2.78 -15.85
N GLN A 185 5.30 -2.23 -16.99
CA GLN A 185 5.88 -0.99 -17.52
C GLN A 185 5.79 0.16 -16.51
N ARG A 186 4.68 0.23 -15.77
CA ARG A 186 4.53 1.21 -14.71
C ARG A 186 5.41 0.89 -13.50
N TYR A 187 5.48 -0.37 -13.09
CA TYR A 187 6.35 -0.80 -12.01
C TYR A 187 7.81 -0.40 -12.28
N LEU A 188 8.31 -0.64 -13.49
CA LEU A 188 9.64 -0.18 -13.93
C LEU A 188 9.78 1.34 -13.84
N ALA A 189 8.76 2.10 -14.25
CA ALA A 189 8.80 3.56 -14.18
C ALA A 189 8.76 4.11 -12.75
N CYS A 190 8.35 3.31 -11.75
CA CYS A 190 8.39 3.67 -10.33
C CYS A 190 9.71 3.25 -9.66
N CYS A 191 10.44 2.31 -10.24
CA CYS A 191 11.68 1.78 -9.68
C CYS A 191 12.86 2.53 -10.31
N ASP A 192 13.28 3.62 -9.67
CA ASP A 192 14.36 4.50 -10.17
C ASP A 192 15.70 3.78 -10.34
N ASP A 193 15.91 2.68 -9.60
CA ASP A 193 17.12 1.86 -9.66
C ASP A 193 16.77 0.38 -9.45
N ILE A 194 16.39 -0.28 -10.56
CA ILE A 194 16.03 -1.70 -10.58
C ILE A 194 17.21 -2.57 -10.13
N GLN A 195 18.45 -2.17 -10.47
CA GLN A 195 19.64 -2.90 -10.06
C GLN A 195 19.83 -2.87 -8.55
N ASN A 196 19.68 -1.70 -7.93
CA ASN A 196 19.77 -1.57 -6.48
C ASN A 196 18.60 -2.25 -5.78
N ALA A 197 17.38 -2.16 -6.32
CA ALA A 197 16.24 -2.91 -5.80
C ALA A 197 16.47 -4.42 -5.88
N PHE A 198 17.05 -4.90 -6.99
CA PHE A 198 17.45 -6.29 -7.18
C PHE A 198 18.54 -6.72 -6.20
N ASN A 199 19.60 -5.92 -6.03
CA ASN A 199 20.68 -6.22 -5.08
C ASN A 199 20.19 -6.25 -3.62
N GLN A 200 19.18 -5.45 -3.28
CA GLN A 200 18.60 -5.42 -1.93
C GLN A 200 17.63 -6.57 -1.66
N ALA A 201 16.93 -7.06 -2.69
CA ALA A 201 15.90 -8.10 -2.56
C ALA A 201 15.86 -9.03 -3.81
N PRO A 202 16.93 -9.80 -4.07
CA PRO A 202 17.04 -10.62 -5.28
C PRO A 202 15.99 -11.74 -5.34
N ASP A 203 15.58 -12.24 -4.17
CA ASP A 203 14.52 -13.24 -3.98
C ASP A 203 13.13 -12.74 -4.43
N ILE A 204 12.90 -11.42 -4.37
CA ILE A 204 11.65 -10.78 -4.82
C ILE A 204 11.76 -10.35 -6.28
N MET A 205 12.91 -9.79 -6.67
CA MET A 205 13.09 -9.16 -7.97
C MET A 205 13.31 -10.17 -9.11
N LEU A 206 13.90 -11.34 -8.85
CA LEU A 206 14.03 -12.38 -9.88
C LEU A 206 12.68 -12.92 -10.36
N PRO A 207 11.76 -13.36 -9.47
CA PRO A 207 10.42 -13.77 -9.89
C PRO A 207 9.70 -12.70 -10.70
N MET A 208 9.91 -11.42 -10.38
CA MET A 208 9.31 -10.29 -11.10
C MET A 208 9.83 -10.16 -12.53
N HIS A 209 11.14 -10.25 -12.75
CA HIS A 209 11.70 -10.23 -14.09
C HIS A 209 11.30 -11.48 -14.89
N MET A 210 11.28 -12.66 -14.27
CA MET A 210 10.78 -13.88 -14.90
C MET A 210 9.31 -13.73 -15.33
N LEU A 211 8.48 -13.13 -14.49
CA LEU A 211 7.09 -12.85 -14.80
C LEU A 211 6.96 -11.92 -16.01
N TYR A 212 7.82 -10.90 -16.12
CA TYR A 212 7.81 -10.03 -17.29
C TYR A 212 8.30 -10.71 -18.57
N ILE A 213 9.34 -11.53 -18.49
CA ILE A 213 9.80 -12.34 -19.63
C ILE A 213 8.64 -13.18 -20.14
N LEU A 214 7.89 -13.83 -19.24
CA LEU A 214 6.69 -14.59 -19.60
C LEU A 214 5.63 -13.70 -20.27
N LEU A 215 5.31 -12.53 -19.68
CA LEU A 215 4.37 -11.57 -20.27
C LEU A 215 4.79 -11.14 -21.69
N ALA A 216 6.06 -10.77 -21.88
CA ALA A 216 6.60 -10.33 -23.15
C ALA A 216 6.52 -11.44 -24.21
N LEU A 217 6.90 -12.67 -23.85
CA LEU A 217 6.80 -13.82 -24.73
C LEU A 217 5.35 -14.11 -25.14
N GLN A 218 4.40 -14.09 -24.20
CA GLN A 218 2.98 -14.33 -24.49
C GLN A 218 2.37 -13.28 -25.40
N CYS A 219 2.88 -12.06 -25.37
CA CYS A 219 2.47 -11.02 -26.30
C CYS A 219 3.27 -10.97 -27.61
N GLY A 220 4.15 -11.94 -27.88
CA GLY A 220 4.96 -11.98 -29.10
C GLY A 220 6.14 -11.00 -29.13
N GLU A 221 6.56 -10.46 -27.99
CA GLU A 221 7.68 -9.52 -27.86
C GLU A 221 8.97 -10.23 -27.48
N SER A 222 9.36 -11.22 -28.28
CA SER A 222 10.53 -12.07 -28.00
C SER A 222 11.83 -11.29 -27.85
N LYS A 223 11.98 -10.14 -28.53
CA LYS A 223 13.15 -9.27 -28.37
C LYS A 223 13.23 -8.69 -26.95
N ILE A 224 12.12 -8.15 -26.44
CA ILE A 224 12.07 -7.57 -25.09
C ILE A 224 12.32 -8.64 -24.03
N ALA A 225 11.73 -9.83 -24.21
CA ALA A 225 11.99 -10.96 -23.34
C ALA A 225 13.47 -11.37 -23.33
N HIS A 226 14.11 -11.37 -24.50
CA HIS A 226 15.53 -11.67 -24.64
C HIS A 226 16.40 -10.58 -24.00
N ASP A 227 16.11 -9.30 -24.24
CA ASP A 227 16.89 -8.19 -23.70
C ASP A 227 16.87 -8.23 -22.15
N VAL A 228 15.71 -8.42 -21.54
CA VAL A 228 15.60 -8.56 -20.07
C VAL A 228 16.27 -9.83 -19.53
N LEU A 229 16.21 -10.95 -20.27
CA LEU A 229 16.92 -12.16 -19.88
C LEU A 229 18.44 -11.99 -19.97
N ALA A 230 18.93 -11.27 -20.98
CA ALA A 230 20.36 -10.98 -21.12
C ALA A 230 20.86 -10.09 -19.98
N ASP A 231 20.12 -9.03 -19.66
CA ASP A 231 20.43 -8.16 -18.51
C ASP A 231 20.49 -8.98 -17.20
N LEU A 232 19.51 -9.87 -16.98
CA LEU A 232 19.54 -10.81 -15.84
C LEU A 232 20.77 -11.74 -15.86
N VAL A 233 21.10 -12.36 -17.00
CA VAL A 233 22.24 -13.29 -17.06
C VAL A 233 23.54 -12.57 -16.74
N ASP A 234 23.75 -11.37 -17.29
CA ASP A 234 24.91 -10.53 -17.00
C ASP A 234 24.97 -10.15 -15.50
N GLU A 235 23.83 -9.96 -14.84
CA GLU A 235 23.73 -9.71 -13.40
C GLU A 235 23.94 -10.97 -12.52
N TYR A 236 23.65 -12.16 -13.06
CA TYR A 236 23.67 -13.44 -12.33
C TYR A 236 24.96 -14.26 -12.51
N GLU A 237 25.81 -13.96 -13.50
CA GLU A 237 27.11 -14.64 -13.70
C GLU A 237 28.04 -14.51 -12.48
N ASP A 238 27.79 -13.54 -11.59
CA ASP A 238 28.60 -13.27 -10.39
C ASP A 238 28.06 -13.87 -9.07
N ILE A 239 26.96 -14.66 -9.08
CA ILE A 239 26.38 -15.19 -7.84
C ILE A 239 26.41 -16.73 -7.78
N ASP A 240 27.35 -17.27 -7.01
CA ASP A 240 27.66 -18.71 -6.80
C ASP A 240 26.54 -19.58 -6.16
N TRP A 241 25.38 -19.01 -5.84
CA TRP A 241 24.29 -19.64 -5.06
C TRP A 241 23.20 -20.38 -5.86
N LEU A 242 23.31 -20.49 -7.19
CA LEU A 242 22.31 -21.16 -8.05
C LEU A 242 22.66 -22.61 -8.43
N LEU A 243 23.63 -23.22 -7.76
CA LEU A 243 23.95 -24.66 -7.80
C LEU A 243 23.80 -25.30 -6.41
#